data_AF-A0A6N9QJ04-F1
#
_entry.id   AF-A0A6N9QJ04-F1
#
_cell.length_a   1.000
_cell.length_b   1.000
_cell.length_c   1.000
_cell.angle_alpha   90.00
_cell.angle_beta   90.00
_cell.angle_gamma   90.00
#
_symmetry.space_group_name_H-M   'P 1'
#
loop_
_entity.id
_entity.type
_entity.pdbx_description
1 polymer ?
#
loop_
_entity_poly.entity_id
_entity_poly.type
_entity_poly.pdbx_seq_one_letter_code
_entity_poly.pdbx_strand_id
1 'polypeptide(L)'
;GTDIFEQLFYGVLEQCVEAKLLDTSEVFIDGTHVKAHANNKKYESKEIIEETLFYVKSLQKEVEIDREKRLKKPLKRRKESENQIKYKKVSKTDDESGWFHKGEHKQVFAYATQVACDKNGWVLGYTTHSGNQHDSRTFIDIYNKLQSHFSLDKLVMDAGYKTPGIAHLLFQNNLTPVFPYKRPMTKKGFYKKYDYVYDEYYDQYICPNMKILSYTTTNRDGYREYKSKAVDCNSCP
;
A
#
# COMPACT_ATOMS: atom_id res chain seq x y z
N GLY A 1 -5.52 -25.30 -14.33
CA GLY A 1 -5.96 -26.20 -13.25
C GLY A 1 -7.47 -26.13 -13.15
N THR A 2 -8.12 -27.14 -12.57
CA THR A 2 -9.55 -27.10 -12.25
C THR A 2 -9.78 -26.24 -11.00
N ASP A 3 -10.88 -25.48 -10.98
CA ASP A 3 -11.31 -24.59 -9.89
C ASP A 3 -12.10 -25.31 -8.78
N ILE A 4 -12.23 -26.64 -8.89
CA ILE A 4 -13.03 -27.49 -8.01
C ILE A 4 -12.67 -27.30 -6.53
N PHE A 5 -11.38 -27.23 -6.18
CA PHE A 5 -10.97 -27.04 -4.78
C PHE A 5 -11.38 -25.68 -4.22
N GLU A 6 -11.35 -24.65 -5.06
CA GLU A 6 -11.74 -23.30 -4.68
C GLU A 6 -13.26 -23.21 -4.52
N GLN A 7 -14.02 -23.83 -5.43
CA GLN A 7 -15.47 -23.96 -5.29
C GLN A 7 -15.86 -24.73 -4.02
N LEU A 8 -15.18 -25.84 -3.70
CA LEU A 8 -15.41 -26.59 -2.47
C LEU A 8 -15.10 -25.74 -1.23
N PHE A 9 -13.99 -25.00 -1.24
CA PHE A 9 -13.59 -24.13 -0.14
C PHE A 9 -14.66 -23.05 0.14
N TYR A 10 -15.11 -22.34 -0.90
CA TYR A 10 -16.15 -21.33 -0.73
C TYR A 10 -17.51 -21.92 -0.39
N GLY A 11 -17.85 -23.10 -0.92
CA GLY A 11 -19.07 -23.82 -0.52
C GLY A 11 -19.09 -24.25 0.94
N VAL A 12 -17.93 -24.52 1.55
CA VAL A 12 -17.83 -24.75 3.00
C VAL A 12 -17.97 -23.44 3.77
N LEU A 13 -17.35 -22.34 3.30
CA LEU A 13 -17.48 -21.04 3.95
C LEU A 13 -18.91 -20.50 3.92
N GLU A 14 -19.65 -20.72 2.83
CA GLU A 14 -21.07 -20.36 2.74
C GLU A 14 -21.90 -21.06 3.84
N GLN A 15 -21.67 -22.35 4.07
CA GLN A 15 -22.31 -23.07 5.18
C GLN A 15 -21.92 -22.49 6.55
N CYS A 16 -20.66 -22.05 6.73
CA CYS A 16 -20.22 -21.38 7.95
C CYS A 16 -20.90 -20.02 8.14
N VAL A 17 -21.17 -19.27 7.06
CA VAL A 17 -21.93 -18.02 7.08
C VAL A 17 -23.38 -18.28 7.49
N GLU A 18 -24.04 -19.27 6.90
CA GLU A 18 -25.40 -19.67 7.27
C GLU A 18 -25.50 -20.11 8.73
N ALA A 19 -24.50 -20.84 9.22
CA ALA A 19 -24.37 -21.24 10.62
C ALA A 19 -23.95 -20.10 11.57
N LYS A 20 -23.72 -18.88 11.06
CA LYS A 20 -23.27 -17.69 11.82
C LYS A 20 -21.96 -17.90 12.59
N LEU A 21 -21.08 -18.75 12.05
CA LEU A 21 -19.76 -19.03 12.64
C LEU A 21 -18.69 -18.03 12.19
N LEU A 22 -18.97 -17.31 11.10
CA LEU A 22 -18.04 -16.43 10.42
C LEU A 22 -18.46 -14.97 10.62
N ASP A 23 -17.49 -14.10 10.93
CA ASP A 23 -17.73 -12.66 11.09
C ASP A 23 -16.88 -11.82 10.13
N THR A 24 -17.50 -11.30 9.07
CA THR A 24 -16.82 -10.46 8.06
C THR A 24 -16.78 -8.97 8.39
N SER A 25 -17.26 -8.55 9.57
CA SER A 25 -17.20 -7.14 9.98
C SER A 25 -15.75 -6.66 10.19
N GLU A 26 -14.87 -7.57 10.61
CA GLU A 26 -13.45 -7.30 10.85
C GLU A 26 -12.61 -8.42 10.22
N VAL A 27 -11.94 -8.09 9.13
CA VAL A 27 -11.06 -9.02 8.40
C VAL A 27 -9.60 -8.62 8.57
N PHE A 28 -8.78 -9.58 8.94
CA PHE A 28 -7.35 -9.44 9.17
C PHE A 28 -6.59 -9.95 7.96
N ILE A 29 -5.71 -9.13 7.39
CA ILE A 29 -4.89 -9.51 6.23
C ILE A 29 -3.42 -9.43 6.63
N ASP A 30 -2.74 -10.55 6.45
CA ASP A 30 -1.31 -10.67 6.71
C ASP A 30 -0.57 -11.38 5.57
N GLY A 31 0.67 -10.95 5.34
CA GLY A 31 1.56 -11.47 4.31
C GLY A 31 2.62 -12.37 4.92
N THR A 32 2.64 -13.65 4.52
CA THR A 32 3.64 -14.63 4.95
C THR A 32 4.50 -15.11 3.80
N HIS A 33 5.77 -15.39 4.10
CA HIS A 33 6.72 -15.90 3.10
C HIS A 33 6.88 -17.42 3.24
N VAL A 34 6.45 -18.14 2.21
CA VAL A 34 6.61 -19.60 2.11
C VAL A 34 7.86 -19.90 1.30
N LYS A 35 8.80 -20.67 1.86
CA LYS A 35 10.03 -21.02 1.15
C LYS A 35 9.72 -21.93 -0.04
N ALA A 36 10.20 -21.58 -1.22
CA ALA A 36 10.08 -22.41 -2.41
C ALA A 36 11.06 -23.60 -2.35
N HIS A 37 10.70 -24.71 -2.97
CA HIS A 37 11.61 -25.85 -3.15
C HIS A 37 12.54 -25.63 -4.35
N ALA A 38 13.29 -24.53 -4.31
CA ALA A 38 14.19 -24.12 -5.38
C ALA A 38 15.63 -24.02 -4.91
N ASN A 39 16.57 -24.36 -5.80
CA ASN A 39 17.99 -24.30 -5.49
C ASN A 39 18.52 -22.85 -5.62
N ASN A 40 18.92 -22.26 -4.51
CA ASN A 40 19.40 -20.87 -4.44
C ASN A 40 20.64 -20.58 -5.30
N LYS A 41 21.38 -21.60 -5.76
CA LYS A 41 22.56 -21.44 -6.64
C LYS A 41 22.24 -21.59 -8.12
N LYS A 42 21.04 -22.08 -8.48
CA LYS A 42 20.61 -22.29 -9.87
C LYS A 42 19.61 -21.22 -10.28
N TYR A 43 20.12 -20.06 -10.67
CA TYR A 43 19.30 -18.95 -11.14
C TYR A 43 19.88 -18.30 -12.40
N GLU A 44 19.03 -17.58 -13.12
CA GLU A 44 19.39 -16.71 -14.23
C GLU A 44 18.92 -15.30 -13.92
N SER A 45 19.73 -14.30 -14.29
CA SER A 45 19.32 -12.90 -14.21
C SER A 45 18.52 -12.56 -15.45
N LYS A 46 17.22 -12.31 -15.30
CA LYS A 46 16.35 -11.86 -16.38
C LYS A 46 16.03 -10.38 -16.22
N GLU A 47 15.97 -9.68 -17.35
CA GLU A 47 15.47 -8.31 -17.41
C GLU A 47 13.96 -8.33 -17.27
N ILE A 48 13.46 -7.66 -16.25
CA ILE A 48 12.03 -7.52 -16.01
C ILE A 48 11.70 -6.04 -15.96
N ILE A 49 10.66 -5.69 -16.69
CA ILE A 49 10.03 -4.39 -16.65
C ILE A 49 9.29 -4.26 -15.32
N GLU A 50 9.66 -3.27 -14.52
CA GLU A 50 8.93 -3.02 -13.27
C GLU A 50 7.54 -2.47 -13.57
N GLU A 51 6.52 -3.26 -13.24
CA GLU A 51 5.13 -2.82 -13.33
C GLU A 51 4.86 -1.64 -12.39
N THR A 52 4.05 -0.72 -12.89
CA THR A 52 3.57 0.43 -12.12
C THR A 52 2.51 -0.01 -11.13
N LEU A 53 2.53 0.57 -9.91
CA LEU A 53 1.48 0.30 -8.91
C LEU A 53 0.11 0.68 -9.46
N PHE A 54 -0.93 -0.09 -9.12
CA PHE A 54 -2.30 0.08 -9.63
C PHE A 54 -2.84 1.51 -9.46
N TYR A 55 -2.46 2.20 -8.37
CA TYR A 55 -2.95 3.53 -8.01
C TYR A 55 -2.11 4.69 -8.56
N VAL A 56 -0.99 4.45 -9.26
CA VAL A 56 -0.14 5.54 -9.75
C VAL A 56 -0.87 6.40 -10.77
N LYS A 57 -1.67 5.76 -11.65
CA LYS A 57 -2.44 6.48 -12.67
C LYS A 57 -3.55 7.33 -12.07
N SER A 58 -4.28 6.83 -11.07
CA SER A 58 -5.31 7.59 -10.38
C SER A 58 -4.71 8.77 -9.61
N LEU A 59 -3.61 8.54 -8.87
CA LEU A 59 -2.88 9.57 -8.15
C LEU A 59 -2.42 10.71 -9.08
N GLN A 60 -1.84 10.38 -10.24
CA GLN A 60 -1.42 11.39 -11.22
C GLN A 60 -2.60 12.24 -11.70
N LYS A 61 -3.73 11.62 -11.99
CA LYS A 61 -4.95 12.31 -12.43
C LYS A 61 -5.48 13.25 -11.33
N GLU A 62 -5.50 12.82 -10.08
CA GLU A 62 -5.92 13.64 -8.95
C GLU A 62 -5.01 14.83 -8.71
N VAL A 63 -3.69 14.61 -8.79
CA VAL A 63 -2.69 15.69 -8.69
C VAL A 63 -2.89 16.71 -9.81
N GLU A 64 -3.18 16.26 -11.03
CA GLU A 64 -3.41 17.15 -12.16
C GLU A 64 -4.68 18.01 -11.95
N ILE A 65 -5.78 17.40 -11.53
CA ILE A 65 -7.03 18.10 -11.19
C ILE A 65 -6.83 19.13 -10.07
N ASP A 66 -6.12 18.77 -8.99
CA ASP A 66 -5.85 19.69 -7.88
C ASP A 66 -4.97 20.87 -8.34
N ARG A 67 -3.99 20.62 -9.21
CA ARG A 67 -3.14 21.68 -9.78
C ARG A 67 -3.89 22.61 -10.71
N GLU A 68 -4.79 22.09 -11.55
CA GLU A 68 -5.65 22.89 -12.43
C GLU A 68 -6.57 23.81 -11.63
N LYS A 69 -7.25 23.28 -10.60
CA LYS A 69 -8.08 24.09 -9.67
C LYS A 69 -7.30 25.25 -9.04
N ARG A 70 -6.00 25.06 -8.85
CA ARG A 70 -5.09 26.02 -8.20
C ARG A 70 -4.27 26.84 -9.21
N LEU A 71 -4.64 26.80 -10.49
CA LEU A 71 -4.00 27.53 -11.59
C LEU A 71 -2.49 27.27 -11.69
N LYS A 72 -2.05 26.05 -11.35
CA LYS A 72 -0.66 25.61 -11.47
C LYS A 72 -0.48 24.82 -12.76
N LYS A 73 0.69 24.97 -13.39
CA LYS A 73 1.06 24.20 -14.59
C LYS A 73 1.10 22.70 -14.29
N PRO A 74 0.76 21.82 -15.25
CA PRO A 74 0.88 20.38 -15.07
C PRO A 74 2.34 19.98 -14.78
N LEU A 75 2.52 18.89 -14.05
CA LEU A 75 3.85 18.38 -13.76
C LEU A 75 4.43 17.73 -15.02
N LYS A 76 5.71 17.98 -15.31
CA LYS A 76 6.40 17.28 -16.39
C LYS A 76 6.31 15.77 -16.14
N ARG A 77 5.82 15.03 -17.13
CA ARG A 77 5.90 13.56 -17.15
C ARG A 77 7.36 13.16 -17.02
N ARG A 78 7.64 12.21 -16.13
CA ARG A 78 9.00 11.69 -15.94
C ARG A 78 9.28 10.78 -17.13
N LYS A 79 10.42 10.94 -17.83
CA LYS A 79 10.84 9.94 -18.84
C LYS A 79 11.02 8.54 -18.21
N GLU A 80 11.33 8.49 -16.91
CA GLU A 80 11.53 7.26 -16.12
C GLU A 80 10.23 6.52 -15.72
N SER A 81 9.04 6.97 -16.15
CA SER A 81 7.82 6.16 -16.02
C SER A 81 7.69 5.11 -17.13
N GLU A 82 8.62 5.09 -18.09
CA GLU A 82 8.84 3.93 -18.95
C GLU A 82 9.67 2.92 -18.14
N ASN A 83 8.98 1.91 -17.60
CA ASN A 83 9.51 0.56 -17.40
C ASN A 83 10.98 0.52 -16.97
N GLN A 84 11.30 0.86 -15.71
CA GLN A 84 12.65 0.65 -15.20
C GLN A 84 13.01 -0.82 -15.37
N ILE A 85 13.99 -1.09 -16.22
CA ILE A 85 14.53 -2.42 -16.42
C ILE A 85 15.28 -2.78 -15.14
N LYS A 86 14.76 -3.77 -14.42
CA LYS A 86 15.42 -4.36 -13.25
C LYS A 86 15.84 -5.77 -13.59
N TYR A 87 17.07 -6.11 -13.21
CA TYR A 87 17.53 -7.48 -13.24
C TYR A 87 16.98 -8.22 -12.02
N LYS A 88 16.22 -9.29 -12.26
CA LYS A 88 15.70 -10.18 -11.22
C LYS A 88 16.32 -11.56 -11.38
N LYS A 89 16.65 -12.18 -10.25
CA LYS A 89 17.07 -13.58 -10.21
C LYS A 89 15.82 -14.45 -10.35
N VAL A 90 15.78 -15.26 -11.40
CA VAL A 90 14.74 -16.23 -11.67
C VAL A 90 15.34 -17.62 -11.48
N SER A 91 14.70 -18.45 -10.66
CA SER A 91 15.16 -19.82 -10.42
C SER A 91 14.98 -20.66 -11.68
N LYS A 92 15.92 -21.56 -11.96
CA LYS A 92 15.81 -22.52 -13.08
C LYS A 92 14.86 -23.68 -12.77
N THR A 93 14.54 -23.91 -11.50
CA THR A 93 13.72 -25.03 -11.04
C THR A 93 12.26 -24.63 -10.85
N ASP A 94 12.01 -23.35 -10.57
CA ASP A 94 10.73 -22.77 -10.22
C ASP A 94 10.82 -21.28 -10.50
N ASP A 95 10.36 -20.87 -11.67
CA ASP A 95 10.48 -19.51 -12.18
C ASP A 95 9.42 -18.54 -11.61
N GLU A 96 8.35 -19.07 -11.02
CA GLU A 96 7.32 -18.30 -10.32
C GLU A 96 7.77 -17.84 -8.92
N SER A 97 8.75 -18.54 -8.33
CA SER A 97 9.33 -18.16 -7.05
C SER A 97 10.15 -16.86 -7.13
N GLY A 98 10.04 -16.03 -6.09
CA GLY A 98 10.74 -14.75 -5.97
C GLY A 98 12.00 -14.85 -5.12
N TRP A 99 13.08 -14.18 -5.53
CA TRP A 99 14.28 -14.06 -4.70
C TRP A 99 14.02 -13.16 -3.49
N PHE A 100 14.09 -13.73 -2.28
CA PHE A 100 13.74 -13.08 -1.02
C PHE A 100 14.91 -13.07 -0.03
N HIS A 101 15.03 -11.99 0.75
CA HIS A 101 16.03 -11.81 1.79
C HIS A 101 15.35 -11.97 3.17
N LYS A 102 15.58 -13.10 3.84
CA LYS A 102 15.09 -13.36 5.20
C LYS A 102 16.09 -12.84 6.22
N GLY A 103 15.82 -11.64 6.75
CA GLY A 103 16.74 -10.92 7.63
C GLY A 103 18.06 -10.58 6.94
N GLU A 104 19.14 -10.45 7.69
CA GLU A 104 20.44 -10.04 7.13
C GLU A 104 21.22 -11.20 6.47
N HIS A 105 20.93 -12.46 6.84
CA HIS A 105 21.87 -13.56 6.58
C HIS A 105 21.39 -14.64 5.61
N LYS A 106 20.12 -14.68 5.21
CA LYS A 106 19.58 -15.77 4.37
C LYS A 106 18.86 -15.25 3.14
N GLN A 107 19.38 -15.60 1.98
CA GLN A 107 18.74 -15.36 0.69
C GLN A 107 18.16 -16.68 0.18
N VAL A 108 16.86 -16.70 -0.10
CA VAL A 108 16.12 -17.89 -0.52
C VAL A 108 15.12 -17.52 -1.60
N PHE A 109 14.79 -18.49 -2.47
CA PHE A 109 13.58 -18.39 -3.26
C PHE A 109 12.35 -18.67 -2.39
N ALA A 110 11.33 -17.82 -2.50
CA ALA A 110 10.11 -17.88 -1.71
C ALA A 110 8.90 -17.39 -2.50
N TYR A 111 7.72 -17.71 -1.99
CA TYR A 111 6.45 -17.13 -2.36
C TYR A 111 5.97 -16.21 -1.24
N ALA A 112 5.34 -15.10 -1.60
CA ALA A 112 4.61 -14.24 -0.69
C ALA A 112 3.13 -14.63 -0.78
N THR A 113 2.63 -15.29 0.27
CA THR A 113 1.22 -15.66 0.38
C THR A 113 0.52 -14.67 1.28
N GLN A 114 -0.50 -14.02 0.77
CA GLN A 114 -1.39 -13.18 1.55
C GLN A 114 -2.58 -14.01 1.99
N VAL A 115 -2.92 -13.93 3.28
CA VAL A 115 -4.01 -14.67 3.89
C VAL A 115 -4.93 -13.68 4.57
N ALA A 116 -6.23 -13.88 4.38
CA ALA A 116 -7.28 -13.11 5.02
C ALA A 116 -8.06 -13.99 5.98
N CYS A 117 -8.22 -13.53 7.22
CA CYS A 117 -8.92 -14.26 8.27
C CYS A 117 -9.98 -13.38 8.94
N ASP A 118 -11.01 -14.01 9.48
CA ASP A 118 -11.96 -13.35 10.37
C ASP A 118 -11.43 -13.26 11.81
N LYS A 119 -12.19 -12.60 12.69
CA LYS A 119 -11.85 -12.48 14.12
C LYS A 119 -11.84 -13.82 14.88
N ASN A 120 -12.54 -14.83 14.36
CA ASN A 120 -12.65 -16.16 14.97
C ASN A 120 -11.56 -17.12 14.46
N GLY A 121 -10.72 -16.68 13.52
CA GLY A 121 -9.62 -17.45 12.94
C GLY A 121 -9.99 -18.26 11.69
N TRP A 122 -11.19 -18.08 11.12
CA TRP A 122 -11.56 -18.66 9.84
C TRP A 122 -10.82 -17.97 8.71
N VAL A 123 -10.21 -18.77 7.83
CA VAL A 123 -9.57 -18.26 6.62
C VAL A 123 -10.67 -17.95 5.60
N LEU A 124 -10.72 -16.70 5.14
CA LEU A 124 -11.68 -16.22 4.12
C LEU A 124 -11.13 -16.33 2.70
N GLY A 125 -9.80 -16.34 2.58
CA GLY A 125 -9.13 -16.49 1.30
C GLY A 125 -7.64 -16.31 1.40
N TYR A 126 -6.96 -16.69 0.33
CA TYR A 126 -5.53 -16.45 0.15
C TYR A 126 -5.19 -16.19 -1.31
N THR A 127 -4.06 -15.50 -1.52
CA THR A 127 -3.43 -15.32 -2.84
C THR A 127 -1.93 -15.51 -2.71
N THR A 128 -1.31 -16.15 -3.69
CA THR A 128 0.12 -16.45 -3.67
C THR A 128 0.81 -15.71 -4.81
N HIS A 129 1.93 -15.07 -4.48
CA HIS A 129 2.72 -14.24 -5.38
C HIS A 129 4.20 -14.60 -5.27
N SER A 130 5.02 -14.15 -6.21
CA SER A 130 6.47 -14.30 -6.09
C SER A 130 6.98 -13.56 -4.84
N GLY A 131 7.84 -14.19 -4.04
CA GLY A 131 8.33 -13.65 -2.76
C GLY A 131 9.19 -12.38 -2.84
N ASN A 132 9.41 -11.83 -4.04
CA ASN A 132 10.05 -10.54 -4.26
C ASN A 132 9.03 -9.40 -4.48
N GLN A 133 7.73 -9.70 -4.48
CA GLN A 133 6.67 -8.71 -4.57
C GLN A 133 6.35 -8.19 -3.17
N HIS A 134 6.23 -6.87 -3.05
CA HIS A 134 5.89 -6.22 -1.79
C HIS A 134 4.39 -6.33 -1.52
N ASP A 135 4.00 -6.44 -0.24
CA ASP A 135 2.60 -6.65 0.18
C ASP A 135 1.63 -5.61 -0.37
N SER A 136 2.07 -4.36 -0.49
CA SER A 136 1.26 -3.29 -1.07
C SER A 136 0.90 -3.48 -2.55
N ARG A 137 1.64 -4.31 -3.29
CA ARG A 137 1.35 -4.64 -4.70
C ARG A 137 0.34 -5.78 -4.79
N THR A 138 0.57 -6.81 -4.00
CA THR A 138 -0.19 -8.05 -4.00
C THR A 138 -1.55 -7.92 -3.32
N PHE A 139 -1.73 -6.88 -2.48
CA PHE A 139 -2.97 -6.58 -1.78
C PHE A 139 -4.21 -6.52 -2.69
N ILE A 140 -4.07 -6.02 -3.91
CA ILE A 140 -5.22 -5.83 -4.80
C ILE A 140 -5.90 -7.16 -5.15
N ASP A 141 -5.12 -8.24 -5.27
CA ASP A 141 -5.63 -9.54 -5.68
C ASP A 141 -6.43 -10.20 -4.56
N ILE A 142 -5.91 -10.18 -3.33
CA ILE A 142 -6.65 -10.68 -2.17
C ILE A 142 -7.89 -9.81 -1.90
N TYR A 143 -7.78 -8.49 -2.06
CA TYR A 143 -8.89 -7.56 -1.88
C TYR A 143 -10.05 -7.85 -2.83
N ASN A 144 -9.76 -7.96 -4.14
CA ASN A 144 -10.79 -8.25 -5.14
C ASN A 144 -11.47 -9.60 -4.88
N LYS A 145 -10.68 -10.60 -4.45
CA LYS A 145 -11.19 -11.93 -4.10
C LYS A 145 -12.11 -11.90 -2.89
N LEU A 146 -11.77 -11.13 -1.86
CA LEU A 146 -12.65 -10.99 -0.69
C LEU A 146 -13.94 -10.24 -1.05
N GLN A 147 -13.82 -9.15 -1.83
CA GLN A 147 -14.95 -8.33 -2.24
C GLN A 147 -15.95 -9.10 -3.12
N SER A 148 -15.50 -10.10 -3.89
CA SER A 148 -16.41 -10.89 -4.73
C SER A 148 -17.25 -11.90 -3.94
N HIS A 149 -16.79 -12.32 -2.76
CA HIS A 149 -17.45 -13.37 -1.96
C HIS A 149 -18.12 -12.85 -0.68
N PHE A 150 -17.66 -11.72 -0.14
CA PHE A 150 -18.09 -11.23 1.17
C PHE A 150 -18.39 -9.73 1.17
N SER A 151 -19.34 -9.32 2.01
CA SER A 151 -19.48 -7.92 2.40
C SER A 151 -18.49 -7.63 3.53
N LEU A 152 -17.59 -6.69 3.27
CA LEU A 152 -16.53 -6.28 4.18
C LEU A 152 -16.89 -4.92 4.79
N ASP A 153 -16.50 -4.70 6.05
CA ASP A 153 -16.65 -3.39 6.72
C ASP A 153 -15.29 -2.80 7.12
N LYS A 154 -14.49 -3.57 7.88
CA LYS A 154 -13.16 -3.15 8.34
C LYS A 154 -12.09 -4.13 7.91
N LEU A 155 -10.96 -3.57 7.44
CA LEU A 155 -9.76 -4.35 7.12
C LEU A 155 -8.63 -3.97 8.06
N VAL A 156 -8.15 -4.93 8.85
CA VAL A 156 -7.02 -4.81 9.75
C VAL A 156 -5.78 -5.32 9.05
N MET A 157 -4.77 -4.46 8.89
CA MET A 157 -3.61 -4.77 8.06
C MET A 157 -2.33 -4.21 8.66
N ASP A 158 -1.23 -4.91 8.37
CA ASP A 158 0.09 -4.57 8.87
C ASP A 158 0.70 -3.30 8.24
N ALA A 159 1.82 -2.84 8.78
CA ALA A 159 2.46 -1.61 8.35
C ALA A 159 2.92 -1.64 6.87
N GLY A 160 3.17 -2.84 6.31
CA GLY A 160 3.51 -3.03 4.90
C GLY A 160 2.40 -2.63 3.94
N TYR A 161 1.14 -2.69 4.37
CA TYR A 161 -0.04 -2.31 3.58
C TYR A 161 -0.36 -0.82 3.66
N LYS A 162 0.27 -0.08 4.58
CA LYS A 162 -0.01 1.33 4.85
C LYS A 162 0.52 2.23 3.74
N THR A 163 -0.22 2.30 2.63
CA THR A 163 0.06 3.18 1.50
C THR A 163 -1.13 4.09 1.21
N PRO A 164 -0.91 5.33 0.69
CA PRO A 164 -2.00 6.23 0.32
C PRO A 164 -2.96 5.62 -0.70
N GLY A 165 -2.45 4.85 -1.67
CA GLY A 165 -3.26 4.21 -2.71
C GLY A 165 -4.23 3.16 -2.16
N ILE A 166 -3.75 2.31 -1.25
CA ILE A 166 -4.61 1.32 -0.58
C ILE A 166 -5.65 2.02 0.30
N ALA A 167 -5.23 3.01 1.10
CA ALA A 167 -6.17 3.76 1.93
C ALA A 167 -7.26 4.43 1.11
N HIS A 168 -6.90 5.07 0.00
CA HIS A 168 -7.85 5.71 -0.91
C HIS A 168 -8.83 4.72 -1.53
N LEU A 169 -8.33 3.57 -2.02
CA LEU A 169 -9.17 2.49 -2.56
C LEU A 169 -10.21 2.02 -1.53
N LEU A 170 -9.79 1.83 -0.28
CA LEU A 170 -10.68 1.36 0.78
C LEU A 170 -11.73 2.41 1.13
N PHE A 171 -11.36 3.68 1.26
CA PHE A 171 -12.32 4.75 1.51
C PHE A 171 -13.34 4.93 0.36
N GLN A 172 -12.92 4.78 -0.90
CA GLN A 172 -13.84 4.82 -2.05
C GLN A 172 -14.89 3.70 -2.03
N ASN A 173 -14.55 2.55 -1.44
CA ASN A 173 -15.46 1.42 -1.28
C ASN A 173 -16.19 1.42 0.08
N ASN A 174 -16.17 2.54 0.82
CA ASN A 174 -16.76 2.68 2.16
C ASN A 174 -16.20 1.70 3.21
N LEU A 175 -14.97 1.24 3.04
CA LEU A 175 -14.28 0.37 3.98
C LEU A 175 -13.43 1.17 4.96
N THR A 176 -13.37 0.71 6.21
CA THR A 176 -12.53 1.32 7.24
C THR A 176 -11.19 0.60 7.33
N PRO A 177 -10.08 1.19 6.84
CA PRO A 177 -8.76 0.61 7.04
C PRO A 177 -8.26 0.83 8.48
N VAL A 178 -7.85 -0.26 9.13
CA VAL A 178 -7.23 -0.24 10.46
C VAL A 178 -5.75 -0.57 10.28
N PHE A 179 -4.92 0.48 10.32
CA PHE A 179 -3.46 0.37 10.21
C PHE A 179 -2.77 0.57 11.56
N PRO A 180 -1.58 0.01 11.78
CA PRO A 180 -0.78 0.31 12.96
C PRO A 180 -0.44 1.81 13.02
N TYR A 181 -0.58 2.36 14.23
CA TYR A 181 -0.23 3.75 14.49
C TYR A 181 1.29 3.90 14.49
N LYS A 182 1.77 4.88 13.71
CA LYS A 182 3.17 5.32 13.73
C LYS A 182 3.18 6.77 14.14
N ARG A 183 3.87 7.08 15.23
CA ARG A 183 3.99 8.46 15.71
C ARG A 183 4.59 9.34 14.60
N PRO A 184 3.98 10.48 14.26
CA PRO A 184 4.56 11.41 13.30
C PRO A 184 5.97 11.81 13.75
N MET A 185 6.95 11.63 12.86
CA MET A 185 8.31 12.08 13.11
C MET A 185 8.48 13.46 12.49
N THR A 186 8.86 14.43 13.31
CA THR A 186 9.23 15.77 12.85
C THR A 186 10.72 15.95 13.02
N LYS A 187 11.36 16.67 12.08
CA LYS A 187 12.78 16.98 12.14
C LYS A 187 13.11 17.71 13.44
N LYS A 188 14.24 17.36 14.07
CA LYS A 188 14.73 18.03 15.28
C LYS A 188 14.93 19.53 15.00
N GLY A 189 14.45 20.39 15.90
CA GLY A 189 14.47 21.86 15.74
C GLY A 189 13.27 22.42 14.95
N PHE A 190 12.23 21.62 14.68
CA PHE A 190 10.98 22.09 14.09
C PHE A 190 9.81 21.77 15.02
N TYR A 191 8.78 22.61 15.00
CA TYR A 191 7.50 22.31 15.65
C TYR A 191 6.91 21.01 15.13
N LYS A 192 6.22 20.26 15.98
CA LYS A 192 5.62 18.98 15.59
C LYS A 192 4.41 19.25 14.71
N LYS A 193 4.05 18.27 13.86
CA LYS A 193 2.94 18.43 12.91
C LYS A 193 1.62 18.84 13.58
N TYR A 194 1.34 18.31 14.76
CA TYR A 194 0.12 18.61 15.52
C TYR A 194 0.13 19.96 16.24
N ASP A 195 1.27 20.66 16.27
CA ASP A 195 1.37 22.01 16.82
C ASP A 195 0.89 23.05 15.78
N TYR A 196 0.75 22.67 14.51
CA TYR A 196 0.20 23.52 13.46
C TYR A 196 -1.32 23.36 13.38
N VAL A 197 -2.01 24.47 13.17
CA VAL A 197 -3.46 24.49 12.92
C VAL A 197 -3.68 24.69 11.42
N TYR A 198 -4.54 23.86 10.82
CA TYR A 198 -4.95 24.04 9.42
C TYR A 198 -6.21 24.88 9.36
N ASP A 199 -6.17 25.96 8.60
CA ASP A 199 -7.30 26.80 8.28
C ASP A 199 -7.90 26.36 6.93
N GLU A 200 -9.08 25.76 6.97
CA GLU A 200 -9.78 25.26 5.78
C GLU A 200 -10.30 26.39 4.88
N TYR A 201 -10.67 27.53 5.46
CA TYR A 201 -11.26 28.66 4.73
C TYR A 201 -10.21 29.35 3.87
N TYR A 202 -9.03 29.59 4.44
CA TYR A 202 -7.92 30.23 3.73
C TYR A 202 -6.95 29.24 3.07
N ASP A 203 -7.13 27.93 3.29
CA ASP A 203 -6.25 26.85 2.84
C ASP A 203 -4.78 27.12 3.19
N GLN A 204 -4.54 27.30 4.49
CA GLN A 204 -3.26 27.72 5.05
C GLN A 204 -2.97 26.97 6.36
N TYR A 205 -1.70 26.81 6.70
CA TYR A 205 -1.31 26.33 8.02
C TYR A 205 -0.82 27.51 8.88
N ILE A 206 -1.20 27.51 10.15
CA ILE A 206 -0.78 28.49 11.15
C ILE A 206 0.17 27.77 12.11
N CYS A 207 1.39 28.29 12.28
CA CYS A 207 2.34 27.74 13.23
C CYS A 207 2.11 28.29 14.65
N PRO A 208 2.74 27.71 15.69
CA PRO A 208 2.63 28.18 17.08
C PRO A 208 2.99 29.66 17.30
N ASN A 209 3.86 30.22 16.46
CA ASN A 209 4.23 31.64 16.50
C ASN A 209 3.28 32.53 15.68
N MET A 210 2.07 32.06 15.37
CA MET A 210 1.05 32.77 14.60
C MET A 210 1.52 33.20 13.19
N LYS A 211 2.48 32.48 12.61
CA LYS A 211 2.93 32.70 11.23
C LYS A 211 2.19 31.78 10.27
N ILE A 212 1.86 32.34 9.11
CA ILE A 212 1.12 31.67 8.05
C ILE A 212 2.07 30.92 7.13
N LEU A 213 1.74 29.66 6.86
CA LEU A 213 2.36 28.81 5.84
C LEU A 213 1.36 28.68 4.69
N SER A 214 1.66 29.37 3.59
CA SER A 214 0.83 29.37 2.40
C SER A 214 1.07 28.14 1.53
N TYR A 215 0.02 27.67 0.87
CA TYR A 215 0.12 26.64 -0.16
C TYR A 215 1.13 27.05 -1.25
N THR A 216 2.05 26.14 -1.56
CA THR A 216 3.07 26.34 -2.59
C THR A 216 2.77 25.52 -3.84
N THR A 217 2.63 24.20 -3.65
CA THR A 217 2.46 23.24 -4.74
C THR A 217 1.96 21.91 -4.18
N THR A 218 1.22 21.17 -5.00
CA THR A 218 0.99 19.73 -4.80
C THR A 218 2.09 18.97 -5.52
N ASN A 219 2.76 18.08 -4.79
CA ASN A 219 3.85 17.28 -5.32
C ASN A 219 3.33 16.04 -6.06
N ARG A 220 4.24 15.24 -6.62
CA ARG A 220 3.89 14.04 -7.40
C ARG A 220 3.29 12.92 -6.56
N ASP A 221 3.63 12.90 -5.27
CA ASP A 221 3.17 11.90 -4.32
C ASP A 221 1.78 12.24 -3.74
N GLY A 222 1.15 13.32 -4.23
CA GLY A 222 -0.18 13.77 -3.80
C GLY A 222 -0.17 14.69 -2.58
N TYR A 223 0.99 15.03 -2.02
CA TYR A 223 1.07 15.92 -0.87
C TYR A 223 0.99 17.39 -1.29
N ARG A 224 0.11 18.13 -0.62
CA ARG A 224 0.08 19.59 -0.66
C ARG A 224 1.20 20.14 0.23
N GLU A 225 2.10 20.91 -0.36
CA GLU A 225 3.20 21.55 0.35
C GLU A 225 2.80 22.97 0.77
N TYR A 226 2.94 23.24 2.06
CA TYR A 226 2.78 24.55 2.67
C TYR A 226 4.14 24.98 3.20
N LYS A 227 4.59 26.18 2.85
CA LYS A 227 5.94 26.66 3.18
C LYS A 227 5.88 27.97 3.95
N SER A 228 6.72 28.06 4.97
CA SER A 228 7.01 29.32 5.65
C SER A 228 8.00 30.15 4.83
N LYS A 229 8.01 31.46 5.07
CA LYS A 229 9.05 32.35 4.53
C LYS A 229 10.28 32.25 5.44
N ALA A 230 11.47 32.12 4.85
CA ALA A 230 12.73 32.03 5.60
C ALA A 230 12.93 33.22 6.56
N VAL A 231 12.53 34.41 6.14
CA VAL A 231 12.63 35.65 6.94
C VAL A 231 11.85 35.53 8.27
N ASP A 232 10.69 34.89 8.25
CA ASP A 232 9.84 34.70 9.43
C ASP A 232 10.34 33.58 10.36
N CYS A 233 11.21 32.69 9.88
CA CYS A 233 11.68 31.53 10.63
C CYS A 233 13.11 31.67 11.17
N ASN A 234 13.86 32.70 10.76
CA ASN A 234 15.23 32.92 11.21
C ASN A 234 15.35 33.16 12.73
N SER A 235 14.30 33.66 13.36
CA SER A 235 14.22 33.91 14.81
C SER A 235 13.44 32.82 15.58
N CYS A 236 12.99 31.75 14.90
CA CYS A 236 12.33 30.65 15.57
C CYS A 236 13.34 29.75 16.28
N PRO A 237 13.00 29.23 17.48
CA PRO A 237 13.83 28.30 18.23
C PRO A 237 14.06 26.96 17.52
#